data_AF-A0A4Q3VP58-F1
#
_entry.id   AF-A0A4Q3VP58-F1
#
_cell.length_a   1.000
_cell.length_b   1.000
_cell.length_c   1.000
_cell.angle_alpha   90.00
_cell.angle_beta   90.00
_cell.angle_gamma   90.00
#
_symmetry.space_group_name_H-M   'P 1'
#
loop_
_entity.id
_entity.type
_entity.pdbx_description
1 polymer ?
#
loop_
_entity_poly.entity_id
_entity_poly.type
_entity_poly.pdbx_seq_one_letter_code
_entity_poly.pdbx_strand_id
1 'polypeptide(L)'
;MKIGIFTALFGDKSLEEALDIIAAEGIQAVEFGAGAYPGSPHVGGSHEAVEALIADKNKQAELLKAVESRGLTISAISCHGNPIHPVKEIADDHHRAFVNSVKLASALGVKCVNGFSGCPGDGPEAKNPNWVTCAWPDEYRDILEWQWNEVVIPYWAE
;
A
#
# COMPACT_ATOMS: atom_id res chain seq x y z
N MET A 1 3.50 -0.22 -24.97
CA MET A 1 2.75 -0.32 -23.70
C MET A 1 3.28 -1.55 -22.96
N LYS A 2 3.60 -1.45 -21.67
CA LYS A 2 4.05 -2.60 -20.86
C LYS A 2 2.86 -3.18 -20.10
N ILE A 3 2.77 -4.50 -20.03
CA ILE A 3 1.83 -5.18 -19.13
C ILE A 3 2.52 -5.34 -17.77
N GLY A 4 1.81 -5.00 -16.70
CA GLY A 4 2.29 -5.11 -15.32
C GLY A 4 1.40 -5.98 -14.45
N ILE A 5 1.95 -6.49 -13.35
CA ILE A 5 1.22 -7.31 -12.38
C ILE A 5 1.54 -6.90 -10.94
N PHE A 6 0.51 -6.90 -10.10
CA PHE A 6 0.64 -6.74 -8.67
C PHE A 6 1.04 -8.07 -8.02
N THR A 7 2.17 -8.08 -7.31
CA THR A 7 2.79 -9.30 -6.80
C THR A 7 2.12 -9.88 -5.54
N ALA A 8 1.07 -9.25 -4.99
CA ALA A 8 0.42 -9.70 -3.76
C ALA A 8 -0.11 -11.14 -3.80
N LEU A 9 -0.51 -11.63 -4.98
CA LEU A 9 -0.98 -13.01 -5.16
C LEU A 9 0.15 -14.06 -5.12
N PHE A 10 1.42 -13.64 -5.07
CA PHE A 10 2.57 -14.52 -4.93
C PHE A 10 3.19 -14.46 -3.53
N GLY A 11 2.44 -14.02 -2.51
CA GLY A 11 2.96 -13.87 -1.15
C GLY A 11 3.45 -15.16 -0.47
N ASP A 12 3.13 -16.32 -1.04
CA ASP A 12 3.62 -17.64 -0.65
C ASP A 12 4.95 -18.03 -1.33
N LYS A 13 5.47 -17.20 -2.23
CA LYS A 13 6.70 -17.43 -3.01
C LYS A 13 7.83 -16.51 -2.57
N SER A 14 9.06 -16.91 -2.86
CA SER A 14 10.18 -15.98 -2.75
C SER A 14 10.10 -14.91 -3.85
N LEU A 15 10.80 -13.79 -3.65
CA LEU A 15 10.94 -12.74 -4.65
C LEU A 15 11.42 -13.31 -6.00
N GLU A 16 12.46 -14.14 -5.98
CA GLU A 16 13.05 -14.70 -7.19
C GLU A 16 12.07 -15.61 -7.92
N GLU A 17 11.38 -16.50 -7.20
CA GLU A 17 10.39 -17.41 -7.78
C GLU A 17 9.22 -16.63 -8.40
N ALA A 18 8.70 -15.62 -7.69
CA ALA A 18 7.64 -14.77 -8.20
C ALA A 18 8.09 -14.03 -9.49
N LEU A 19 9.28 -13.43 -9.49
CA LEU A 19 9.80 -12.72 -10.66
C LEU A 19 10.09 -13.66 -11.85
N ASP A 20 10.57 -14.88 -11.60
CA ASP A 20 10.81 -15.89 -12.63
C ASP A 20 9.50 -16.30 -13.32
N ILE A 21 8.44 -16.57 -12.55
CA ILE A 21 7.11 -16.89 -13.09
C ILE A 21 6.57 -15.71 -13.91
N ILE A 22 6.62 -14.50 -13.36
CA ILE A 22 6.11 -13.29 -14.01
C ILE A 22 6.81 -13.05 -15.36
N ALA A 23 8.14 -13.16 -15.39
CA ALA A 23 8.90 -13.00 -16.62
C ALA A 23 8.61 -14.09 -17.65
N ALA A 24 8.43 -15.34 -17.21
CA ALA A 24 8.10 -16.47 -18.09
C ALA A 24 6.73 -16.30 -18.79
N GLU A 25 5.76 -15.65 -18.13
CA GLU A 25 4.45 -15.30 -18.69
C GLU A 25 4.47 -14.08 -19.63
N GLY A 26 5.67 -13.50 -19.90
CA GLY A 26 5.84 -12.36 -20.80
C GLY A 26 5.40 -11.01 -20.21
N ILE A 27 5.17 -10.93 -18.90
CA ILE A 27 4.89 -9.69 -18.19
C ILE A 27 6.19 -8.86 -18.10
N GLN A 28 6.06 -7.53 -18.12
CA GLN A 28 7.20 -6.62 -18.29
C GLN A 28 7.38 -5.66 -17.11
N ALA A 29 6.42 -5.62 -16.20
CA ALA A 29 6.46 -4.76 -15.03
C ALA A 29 5.86 -5.43 -13.80
N VAL A 30 6.39 -5.07 -12.64
CA VAL A 30 5.90 -5.54 -11.35
C VAL A 30 5.50 -4.37 -10.47
N GLU A 31 4.57 -4.64 -9.58
CA GLU A 31 4.12 -3.76 -8.52
C GLU A 31 4.26 -4.53 -7.20
N PHE A 32 4.93 -3.93 -6.22
CA PHE A 32 5.25 -4.59 -4.94
C PHE A 32 4.35 -4.07 -3.83
N GLY A 33 3.78 -4.99 -3.04
CA GLY A 33 3.11 -4.65 -1.79
C GLY A 33 4.14 -4.23 -0.75
N ALA A 34 3.89 -3.16 -0.01
CA ALA A 34 4.81 -2.62 0.99
C ALA A 34 4.17 -2.48 2.40
N GLY A 35 3.09 -3.22 2.67
CA GLY A 35 2.42 -3.29 3.97
C GLY A 35 0.90 -3.35 3.86
N ALA A 36 0.22 -3.12 4.99
CA ALA A 36 -1.24 -3.17 5.14
C ALA A 36 -1.84 -4.52 4.67
N TYR A 37 -3.03 -4.54 4.05
CA TYR A 37 -3.71 -5.78 3.70
C TYR A 37 -2.90 -6.70 2.75
N PRO A 38 -2.17 -6.19 1.74
CA PRO A 38 -1.30 -7.01 0.90
C PRO A 38 -0.01 -7.51 1.57
N GLY A 39 0.36 -6.93 2.72
CA GLY A 39 1.65 -7.14 3.34
C GLY A 39 2.82 -6.65 2.47
N SER A 40 4.02 -7.13 2.79
CA SER A 40 5.27 -6.76 2.10
C SER A 40 6.15 -7.95 1.70
N PRO A 41 5.59 -9.07 1.19
CA PRO A 41 6.31 -10.35 1.06
C PRO A 41 7.60 -10.27 0.23
N HIS A 42 7.65 -9.37 -0.76
CA HIS A 42 8.76 -9.23 -1.70
C HIS A 42 9.70 -8.06 -1.40
N VAL A 43 9.42 -7.27 -0.35
CA VAL A 43 10.22 -6.09 0.02
C VAL A 43 10.54 -6.04 1.52
N GLY A 44 10.44 -7.18 2.21
CA GLY A 44 10.95 -7.36 3.58
C GLY A 44 10.03 -8.12 4.54
N GLY A 45 8.73 -8.18 4.28
CA GLY A 45 7.76 -8.92 5.07
C GLY A 45 7.30 -8.28 6.39
N SER A 46 7.95 -7.20 6.84
CA SER A 46 7.52 -6.39 8.00
C SER A 46 7.83 -4.91 7.79
N HIS A 47 7.30 -4.02 8.65
CA HIS A 47 7.64 -2.59 8.61
C HIS A 47 9.12 -2.35 8.80
N GLU A 48 9.75 -3.03 9.77
CA GLU A 48 11.17 -2.88 10.11
C GLU A 48 12.07 -3.32 8.94
N ALA A 49 11.67 -4.38 8.24
CA ALA A 49 12.40 -4.86 7.08
C ALA A 49 12.28 -3.91 5.88
N VAL A 50 11.09 -3.33 5.66
CA VAL A 50 10.88 -2.28 4.66
C VAL A 50 11.70 -1.03 5.01
N GLU A 51 11.71 -0.61 6.27
CA GLU A 51 12.53 0.50 6.76
C GLU A 51 14.03 0.25 6.58
N ALA A 52 14.48 -0.98 6.83
CA ALA A 52 15.86 -1.39 6.58
C ALA A 52 16.20 -1.36 5.08
N LEU A 53 15.28 -1.74 4.20
CA LEU A 53 15.44 -1.61 2.75
C LEU A 53 15.50 -0.13 2.33
N ILE A 54 14.67 0.74 2.90
CA ILE A 54 14.69 2.19 2.63
C ILE A 54 16.03 2.82 3.03
N ALA A 55 16.63 2.38 4.13
CA ALA A 55 17.89 2.93 4.65
C ALA A 55 19.15 2.40 3.95
N ASP A 56 19.08 1.25 3.29
CA ASP A 56 20.26 0.55 2.76
C ASP A 56 20.32 0.58 1.23
N LYS A 57 21.29 1.33 0.70
CA LYS A 57 21.53 1.46 -0.75
C LYS A 57 21.96 0.15 -1.41
N ASN A 58 22.61 -0.75 -0.69
CA ASN A 58 23.00 -2.04 -1.25
C ASN A 58 21.77 -2.94 -1.43
N LYS A 59 20.89 -3.01 -0.42
CA LYS A 59 19.62 -3.76 -0.53
C LYS A 59 18.72 -3.23 -1.65
N GLN A 60 18.68 -1.90 -1.82
CA GLN A 60 17.97 -1.27 -2.94
C GLN A 60 18.54 -1.73 -4.28
N ALA A 61 19.87 -1.69 -4.44
CA ALA A 61 20.54 -2.13 -5.66
C ALA A 61 20.34 -3.62 -5.94
N GLU A 62 20.33 -4.46 -4.91
CA GLU A 62 20.05 -5.90 -5.03
C GLU A 62 18.63 -6.17 -5.52
N LEU A 63 17.62 -5.52 -4.94
CA LEU A 63 16.23 -5.64 -5.39
C LEU A 63 16.06 -5.16 -6.83
N LEU A 64 16.60 -3.97 -7.17
CA LEU A 64 16.54 -3.43 -8.53
C LEU A 64 17.20 -4.39 -9.53
N LYS A 65 18.38 -4.92 -9.21
CA LYS A 65 19.09 -5.89 -10.05
C LYS A 65 18.30 -7.19 -10.20
N ALA A 66 17.65 -7.69 -9.15
CA ALA A 66 16.83 -8.90 -9.21
C ALA A 66 15.67 -8.75 -10.21
N VAL A 67 15.05 -7.57 -10.23
CA VAL A 67 13.98 -7.22 -11.18
C VAL A 67 14.55 -7.00 -12.61
N GLU A 68 15.54 -6.13 -12.75
CA GLU A 68 16.09 -5.73 -14.05
C GLU A 68 16.78 -6.87 -14.82
N SER A 69 17.45 -7.78 -14.11
CA SER A 69 18.10 -8.95 -14.72
C SER A 69 17.13 -9.90 -15.43
N ARG A 70 15.82 -9.80 -15.13
CA ARG A 70 14.74 -10.54 -15.78
C ARG A 70 14.01 -9.72 -16.86
N GLY A 71 14.53 -8.53 -17.20
CA GLY A 71 13.88 -7.62 -18.15
C GLY A 71 12.62 -6.94 -17.60
N LEU A 72 12.36 -7.05 -16.29
CA LEU A 72 11.22 -6.43 -15.62
C LEU A 72 11.57 -5.00 -15.18
N THR A 73 10.54 -4.21 -14.90
CA THR A 73 10.66 -2.90 -14.25
C THR A 73 9.68 -2.76 -13.09
N ILE A 74 10.04 -2.00 -12.06
CA ILE A 74 9.10 -1.67 -10.98
C ILE A 74 8.21 -0.51 -11.45
N SER A 75 6.91 -0.76 -11.56
CA SER A 75 5.92 0.22 -12.05
C SER A 75 5.31 1.06 -10.93
N ALA A 76 5.07 0.44 -9.76
CA ALA A 76 4.50 1.09 -8.60
C ALA A 76 4.88 0.35 -7.31
N ILE A 77 4.76 1.06 -6.18
CA ILE A 77 4.72 0.47 -4.84
C ILE A 77 3.28 0.58 -4.33
N SER A 78 2.76 -0.45 -3.68
CA SER A 78 1.35 -0.52 -3.31
C SER A 78 1.14 -0.75 -1.85
N CYS A 79 0.23 0.05 -1.29
CA CYS A 79 -0.20 -0.02 0.09
C CYS A 79 -1.72 0.06 0.13
N HIS A 80 -2.38 -1.09 0.02
CA HIS A 80 -3.83 -1.16 0.14
C HIS A 80 -4.17 -1.30 1.62
N GLY A 81 -4.40 -0.18 2.27
CA GLY A 81 -4.68 -0.10 3.70
C GLY A 81 -5.80 0.87 4.01
N ASN A 82 -6.12 0.97 5.29
CA ASN A 82 -7.07 1.94 5.80
C ASN A 82 -6.40 2.73 6.93
N PRO A 83 -5.68 3.82 6.61
CA PRO A 83 -4.98 4.61 7.61
C PRO A 83 -5.90 5.52 8.42
N ILE A 84 -7.18 5.58 8.06
CA ILE A 84 -8.25 6.27 8.79
C ILE A 84 -9.27 5.28 9.36
N HIS A 85 -8.85 4.04 9.60
CA HIS A 85 -9.69 3.01 10.19
C HIS A 85 -10.14 3.45 11.60
N PRO A 86 -11.40 3.22 12.01
CA PRO A 86 -11.88 3.68 13.31
C PRO A 86 -11.19 2.99 14.51
N VAL A 87 -10.69 1.77 14.31
CA VAL A 87 -9.75 1.13 15.27
C VAL A 87 -8.35 1.69 15.09
N LYS A 88 -7.89 2.46 16.09
CA LYS A 88 -6.61 3.20 16.05
C LYS A 88 -5.38 2.32 15.79
N GLU A 89 -5.30 1.13 16.37
CA GLU A 89 -4.18 0.21 16.13
C GLU A 89 -4.02 -0.14 14.65
N ILE A 90 -5.15 -0.41 13.97
CA ILE A 90 -5.17 -0.69 12.52
C ILE A 90 -4.81 0.56 11.71
N ALA A 91 -5.35 1.73 12.10
CA ALA A 91 -5.05 3.00 11.44
C ALA A 91 -3.56 3.37 11.52
N ASP A 92 -2.96 3.25 12.70
CA ASP A 92 -1.55 3.57 12.95
C ASP A 92 -0.63 2.61 12.17
N ASP A 93 -0.93 1.31 12.17
CA ASP A 93 -0.20 0.30 11.39
C ASP A 93 -0.25 0.59 9.88
N HIS A 94 -1.46 0.88 9.36
CA HIS A 94 -1.65 1.18 7.95
C HIS A 94 -1.08 2.55 7.54
N HIS A 95 -1.10 3.54 8.42
CA HIS A 95 -0.43 4.82 8.17
C HIS A 95 1.09 4.63 8.11
N ARG A 96 1.69 3.83 9.01
CA ARG A 96 3.11 3.48 8.94
C ARG A 96 3.44 2.79 7.61
N ALA A 97 2.61 1.84 7.17
CA ALA A 97 2.76 1.17 5.87
C ALA A 97 2.72 2.17 4.70
N PHE A 98 1.78 3.13 4.73
CA PHE A 98 1.65 4.15 3.70
C PHE A 98 2.90 5.05 3.64
N VAL A 99 3.34 5.60 4.78
CA VAL A 99 4.55 6.43 4.86
C VAL A 99 5.78 5.66 4.38
N ASN A 100 5.92 4.40 4.79
CA ASN A 100 7.01 3.53 4.34
C ASN A 100 6.94 3.27 2.82
N SER A 101 5.75 3.12 2.26
CA SER A 101 5.55 2.93 0.81
C SER A 101 5.97 4.15 0.00
N VAL A 102 5.63 5.37 0.47
CA VAL A 102 6.08 6.63 -0.14
C VAL A 102 7.60 6.77 -0.08
N LYS A 103 8.20 6.50 1.08
CA LYS A 103 9.66 6.54 1.25
C LYS A 103 10.37 5.49 0.40
N LEU A 104 9.84 4.27 0.32
CA LEU A 104 10.39 3.18 -0.48
C LEU A 104 10.33 3.52 -1.97
N ALA A 105 9.20 4.03 -2.45
CA ALA A 105 9.06 4.47 -3.84
C ALA A 105 10.11 5.54 -4.18
N SER A 106 10.27 6.55 -3.31
CA SER A 106 11.30 7.57 -3.48
C SER A 106 12.72 6.98 -3.46
N ALA A 107 12.99 6.01 -2.57
CA ALA A 107 14.32 5.39 -2.45
C ALA A 107 14.70 4.56 -3.68
N LEU A 108 13.73 3.88 -4.29
CA LEU A 108 13.88 3.06 -5.49
C LEU A 108 13.73 3.86 -6.80
N GLY A 109 13.38 5.14 -6.73
CA GLY A 109 13.13 5.98 -7.92
C GLY A 109 11.81 5.65 -8.64
N VAL A 110 10.88 4.99 -7.97
CA VAL A 110 9.54 4.64 -8.48
C VAL A 110 8.61 5.84 -8.30
N LYS A 111 7.90 6.22 -9.37
CA LYS A 111 7.11 7.46 -9.42
C LYS A 111 5.65 7.31 -8.99
N CYS A 112 5.21 6.08 -8.71
CA CYS A 112 3.82 5.79 -8.41
C CYS A 112 3.72 5.01 -7.09
N VAL A 113 2.84 5.48 -6.21
CA VAL A 113 2.38 4.74 -5.03
C VAL A 113 0.88 4.52 -5.19
N ASN A 114 0.45 3.27 -5.26
CA ASN A 114 -0.98 2.94 -5.26
C ASN A 114 -1.44 2.78 -3.81
N GLY A 115 -2.57 3.41 -3.47
CA GLY A 115 -3.15 3.31 -2.14
C GLY A 115 -4.66 3.39 -2.18
N PHE A 116 -5.27 3.10 -1.04
CA PHE A 116 -6.68 3.40 -0.81
C PHE A 116 -6.79 4.68 0.00
N SER A 117 -7.86 5.45 -0.23
CA SER A 117 -8.21 6.63 0.57
C SER A 117 -8.50 6.30 2.04
N GLY A 118 -8.72 5.02 2.34
CA GLY A 118 -9.26 4.55 3.60
C GLY A 118 -10.78 4.75 3.72
N CYS A 119 -11.33 4.26 4.82
CA CYS A 119 -12.75 4.31 5.14
C CYS A 119 -12.92 4.55 6.66
N PRO A 120 -13.47 5.71 7.07
CA PRO A 120 -13.73 6.01 8.48
C PRO A 120 -14.89 5.16 9.03
N GLY A 121 -15.15 5.29 10.33
CA GLY A 121 -16.38 4.80 10.95
C GLY A 121 -17.50 5.83 10.94
N ASP A 122 -18.54 5.59 11.75
CA ASP A 122 -19.70 6.48 11.91
C ASP A 122 -19.56 7.48 13.07
N GLY A 123 -18.40 7.49 13.73
CA GLY A 123 -18.09 8.42 14.80
C GLY A 123 -16.85 8.01 15.60
N PRO A 124 -16.52 8.74 16.69
CA PRO A 124 -15.31 8.50 17.50
C PRO A 124 -15.25 7.11 18.15
N GLU A 125 -16.39 6.52 18.46
CA GLU A 125 -16.50 5.21 19.14
C GLU A 125 -16.73 4.05 18.16
N ALA A 126 -16.65 4.32 16.85
CA ALA A 126 -16.86 3.31 15.84
C ALA A 126 -15.84 2.17 15.96
N LYS A 127 -16.27 0.95 15.62
CA LYS A 127 -15.39 -0.24 15.63
C LYS A 127 -15.18 -0.83 14.26
N ASN A 128 -16.01 -0.46 13.30
CA ASN A 128 -15.96 -0.98 11.95
C ASN A 128 -15.98 0.20 10.97
N PRO A 129 -15.24 0.12 9.86
CA PRO A 129 -15.32 1.10 8.81
C PRO A 129 -16.70 1.01 8.15
N ASN A 130 -17.33 2.15 7.91
CA ASN A 130 -18.57 2.25 7.16
C ASN A 130 -18.59 3.55 6.36
N TRP A 131 -19.10 3.52 5.14
CA TRP A 131 -19.25 4.73 4.34
C TRP A 131 -20.72 4.97 4.09
N VAL A 132 -21.20 6.17 4.41
CA VAL A 132 -22.59 6.53 4.12
C VAL A 132 -22.77 6.67 2.62
N THR A 133 -23.67 5.87 2.06
CA THR A 133 -24.00 5.86 0.62
C THR A 133 -25.41 6.35 0.32
N CYS A 134 -26.24 6.59 1.33
CA CYS A 134 -27.61 7.09 1.18
C CYS A 134 -27.86 8.32 2.06
N ALA A 135 -28.73 9.23 1.59
CA ALA A 135 -28.93 10.55 2.18
C ALA A 135 -30.08 10.61 3.21
N TRP A 136 -30.66 9.47 3.58
CA TRP A 136 -31.78 9.35 4.50
C TRP A 136 -31.65 8.06 5.33
N PRO A 137 -31.95 8.08 6.65
CA PRO A 137 -32.48 9.22 7.41
C PRO A 137 -31.44 10.32 7.68
N ASP A 138 -31.84 11.43 8.29
CA ASP A 138 -31.02 12.66 8.38
C ASP A 138 -29.68 12.42 9.09
N GLU A 139 -29.63 11.48 10.03
CA GLU A 139 -28.42 11.07 10.75
C GLU A 139 -27.32 10.56 9.81
N TYR A 140 -27.67 10.01 8.64
CA TYR A 140 -26.69 9.61 7.64
C TYR A 140 -25.97 10.81 7.03
N ARG A 141 -26.64 11.96 6.87
CA ARG A 141 -25.98 13.18 6.39
C ARG A 141 -25.04 13.75 7.44
N ASP A 142 -25.44 13.73 8.71
CA ASP A 142 -24.58 14.17 9.83
C ASP A 142 -23.33 13.28 9.94
N ILE A 143 -23.48 11.96 9.81
CA ILE A 143 -22.36 11.02 9.77
C ILE A 143 -21.46 11.31 8.55
N LEU A 144 -22.04 11.47 7.35
CA LEU A 144 -21.27 11.74 6.14
C LEU A 144 -20.47 13.05 6.25
N GLU A 145 -21.06 14.10 6.82
CA GLU A 145 -20.39 15.38 7.06
C GLU A 145 -19.21 15.21 8.02
N TRP A 146 -19.40 14.48 9.12
CA TRP A 146 -18.33 14.12 10.05
C TRP A 146 -17.22 13.31 9.37
N GLN A 147 -17.57 12.27 8.61
CA GLN A 147 -16.62 11.41 7.89
C GLN A 147 -15.70 12.21 6.98
N TRP A 148 -16.25 13.18 6.24
CA TRP A 148 -15.46 14.04 5.37
C TRP A 148 -14.65 15.09 6.13
N ASN A 149 -15.31 15.90 6.94
CA ASN A 149 -14.72 17.12 7.49
C ASN A 149 -13.82 16.87 8.70
N GLU A 150 -14.13 15.86 9.52
CA GLU A 150 -13.39 15.57 10.74
C GLU A 150 -12.32 14.48 10.56
N VAL A 151 -12.45 13.63 9.53
CA VAL A 151 -11.54 12.48 9.35
C VAL A 151 -10.82 12.50 8.01
N VAL A 152 -11.53 12.38 6.88
CA VAL A 152 -10.90 12.16 5.57
C VAL A 152 -10.08 13.37 5.11
N ILE A 153 -10.67 14.57 5.12
CA ILE A 153 -9.99 15.78 4.63
C ILE A 153 -8.80 16.14 5.52
N PRO A 154 -8.91 16.17 6.87
CA PRO A 154 -7.77 16.48 7.73
C PRO A 154 -6.59 15.52 7.53
N TYR A 155 -6.82 14.22 7.39
CA TYR A 155 -5.75 13.23 7.20
C TYR A 155 -4.98 13.41 5.89
N TRP A 156 -5.68 13.64 4.77
CA TRP A 156 -5.03 13.74 3.45
C TRP A 156 -4.49 15.13 3.12
N ALA A 157 -4.79 16.14 3.93
CA ALA A 157 -4.27 17.50 3.76
C ALA A 157 -2.91 17.74 4.43
N GLU A 158 -2.46 16.82 5.30
CA GLU A 158 -1.12 16.83 5.92
C GLU A 158 0.00 16.51 4.92
#